data_AF-A0A7S1RK38-F1
#
_entry.id   AF-A0A7S1RK38-F1
#
_cell.length_a   1.000
_cell.length_b   1.000
_cell.length_c   1.000
_cell.angle_alpha   90.00
_cell.angle_beta   90.00
_cell.angle_gamma   90.00
#
_symmetry.space_group_name_H-M   'P 1'
#
loop_
_entity.id
_entity.type
_entity.pdbx_description
1 polymer ?
#
loop_
_entity_poly.entity_id
_entity_poly.type
_entity_poly.pdbx_seq_one_letter_code
_entity_poly.pdbx_strand_id
1 'polypeptide(L)'
;CQDVLHRAASVQPCLHSFCSACLSTWLRRPGLSKCPLCNKPVENVARNHALSGIVEGLLKAHPDQQRSAKELAELDAQDALQEAGYDYAKFKAAGGCGAAAAAPAPVAFLVPLPAPPGGAAGADGAASGSDSE
;
A
#
# COMPACT_ATOMS: atom_id res chain seq x y z
N CYS A 1 -0.21 -6.29 1.35
CA CYS A 1 0.57 -7.36 2.01
C CYS A 1 1.71 -7.90 1.14
N GLN A 2 1.66 -7.82 -0.21
CA GLN A 2 2.72 -8.37 -1.11
C GLN A 2 2.96 -9.87 -0.93
N ASP A 3 1.90 -10.60 -0.64
CA ASP A 3 1.95 -12.02 -0.28
C ASP A 3 0.67 -12.70 -0.81
N VAL A 4 0.59 -14.04 -0.79
CA VAL A 4 -0.47 -14.85 -1.40
C VAL A 4 -1.86 -14.34 -1.04
N LEU A 5 -2.74 -14.15 -2.01
CA LEU A 5 -4.03 -13.48 -1.74
C LEU A 5 -4.93 -14.34 -0.83
N HIS A 6 -5.40 -13.74 0.28
CA HIS A 6 -6.41 -14.34 1.15
C HIS A 6 -7.76 -13.70 0.89
N ARG A 7 -8.78 -14.52 0.59
CA ARG A 7 -10.12 -14.08 0.13
C ARG A 7 -10.00 -12.99 -0.95
N ALA A 8 -9.51 -13.39 -2.13
CA ALA A 8 -9.26 -12.44 -3.21
C ALA A 8 -10.53 -11.63 -3.56
N ALA A 9 -10.39 -10.30 -3.58
CA ALA A 9 -11.45 -9.36 -3.94
C ALA A 9 -10.95 -8.43 -5.05
N SER A 10 -11.80 -8.17 -6.04
CA SER A 10 -11.50 -7.32 -7.19
C SER A 10 -12.29 -6.02 -7.15
N VAL A 11 -11.58 -4.93 -7.42
CA VAL A 11 -12.13 -3.57 -7.50
C VAL A 11 -12.74 -3.34 -8.88
N GLN A 12 -13.92 -2.75 -8.96
CA GLN A 12 -14.54 -2.30 -10.20
C GLN A 12 -14.40 -0.78 -10.36
N PRO A 13 -14.17 -0.27 -11.59
CA PRO A 13 -14.12 -0.99 -12.88
C PRO A 13 -12.73 -1.50 -13.29
N CYS A 14 -11.70 -1.30 -12.46
CA CYS A 14 -10.31 -1.53 -12.87
C CYS A 14 -9.82 -2.99 -12.78
N LEU A 15 -10.60 -3.89 -12.18
CA LEU A 15 -10.34 -5.32 -11.98
C LEU A 15 -9.06 -5.68 -11.21
N HIS A 16 -8.44 -4.71 -10.54
CA HIS A 16 -7.30 -4.98 -9.67
C HIS A 16 -7.74 -5.76 -8.43
N SER A 17 -6.94 -6.77 -8.07
CA SER A 17 -7.29 -7.75 -7.04
C SER A 17 -6.36 -7.69 -5.84
N PHE A 18 -6.94 -7.83 -4.65
CA PHE A 18 -6.26 -7.70 -3.37
C PHE A 18 -6.81 -8.73 -2.37
N CYS A 19 -6.16 -8.88 -1.22
CA CYS A 19 -6.82 -9.55 -0.08
C CYS A 19 -8.03 -8.70 0.34
N SER A 20 -9.18 -9.33 0.58
CA SER A 20 -10.39 -8.62 1.01
C SER A 20 -10.14 -7.77 2.26
N ALA A 21 -9.49 -8.35 3.28
CA ALA A 21 -9.06 -7.63 4.48
C ALA A 21 -8.22 -6.39 4.16
N CYS A 22 -7.14 -6.53 3.38
CA CYS A 22 -6.26 -5.41 3.03
C CYS A 22 -6.99 -4.29 2.26
N LEU A 23 -7.87 -4.66 1.34
CA LEU A 23 -8.67 -3.69 0.58
C LEU A 23 -9.66 -2.96 1.49
N SER A 24 -10.31 -3.70 2.41
CA SER A 24 -11.26 -3.12 3.36
C SER A 24 -10.57 -2.08 4.27
N THR A 25 -9.38 -2.41 4.81
CA THR A 25 -8.58 -1.48 5.62
C THR A 25 -8.17 -0.24 4.81
N TRP A 26 -7.81 -0.41 3.53
CA TRP A 26 -7.46 0.71 2.67
C TRP A 26 -8.63 1.66 2.45
N LEU A 27 -9.82 1.13 2.14
CA LEU A 27 -11.03 1.87 1.77
C LEU A 27 -11.77 2.48 2.98
N ARG A 28 -11.49 2.04 4.21
CA ARG A 28 -12.03 2.65 5.43
C ARG A 28 -11.42 4.02 5.74
N ARG A 29 -10.28 4.36 5.14
CA ARG A 29 -9.63 5.65 5.42
C ARG A 29 -10.47 6.79 4.86
N PRO A 30 -10.73 7.85 5.65
CA PRO A 30 -11.57 8.95 5.22
C PRO A 30 -11.01 9.61 3.97
N GLY A 31 -11.89 9.88 2.99
CA GLY A 31 -11.52 10.49 1.71
C GLY A 31 -10.85 9.54 0.71
N LEU A 32 -10.68 8.25 1.02
CA LEU A 32 -9.95 7.31 0.18
C LEU A 32 -10.85 6.22 -0.43
N SER A 33 -11.54 6.57 -1.51
CA SER A 33 -12.39 5.68 -2.31
C SER A 33 -11.75 5.27 -3.65
N LYS A 34 -10.41 5.13 -3.67
CA LYS A 34 -9.63 4.85 -4.90
C LYS A 34 -8.86 3.54 -4.80
N CYS A 35 -8.72 2.87 -5.94
CA CYS A 35 -7.91 1.66 -6.07
C CYS A 35 -6.45 1.93 -5.69
N PRO A 36 -5.82 1.11 -4.81
CA PRO A 36 -4.43 1.29 -4.40
C PRO A 36 -3.41 1.21 -5.54
N LEU A 37 -3.71 0.48 -6.61
CA LEU A 37 -2.79 0.25 -7.72
C LEU A 37 -2.87 1.33 -8.80
N CYS A 38 -4.10 1.69 -9.21
CA CYS A 38 -4.30 2.56 -10.37
C CYS A 38 -4.95 3.90 -10.05
N ASN A 39 -5.23 4.19 -8.77
CA ASN A 39 -5.87 5.42 -8.29
C ASN A 39 -7.23 5.76 -8.93
N LYS A 40 -7.85 4.83 -9.67
CA LYS A 40 -9.21 4.99 -10.22
C LYS A 40 -10.24 4.89 -9.09
N PRO A 41 -11.37 5.62 -9.18
CA PRO A 41 -12.44 5.52 -8.19
C PRO A 41 -12.97 4.09 -8.11
N VAL A 42 -13.27 3.65 -6.89
CA VAL A 42 -13.91 2.37 -6.63
C VAL A 42 -15.41 2.56 -6.66
N GLU A 43 -16.04 1.93 -7.64
CA GLU A 43 -17.50 1.96 -7.78
C GLU A 43 -18.14 0.76 -7.10
N ASN A 44 -17.47 -0.39 -7.16
CA ASN A 44 -17.91 -1.62 -6.52
C ASN A 44 -16.72 -2.52 -6.17
N VAL A 45 -16.94 -3.49 -5.29
CA VAL A 45 -15.98 -4.54 -4.92
C VAL A 45 -16.70 -5.87 -4.96
N ALA A 46 -16.09 -6.89 -5.57
CA ALA A 46 -16.64 -8.23 -5.65
C ALA A 46 -15.59 -9.27 -5.27
N ARG A 47 -16.03 -10.37 -4.66
CA ARG A 47 -15.16 -11.52 -4.41
C ARG A 47 -14.77 -12.17 -5.74
N ASN A 48 -13.49 -12.50 -5.89
CA ASN A 48 -12.97 -13.16 -7.07
C ASN A 48 -12.75 -14.65 -6.79
N HIS A 49 -13.76 -15.45 -7.11
CA HIS A 49 -13.74 -16.89 -6.93
C HIS A 49 -12.73 -17.59 -7.85
N ALA A 50 -12.52 -17.07 -9.07
CA ALA A 50 -11.53 -17.61 -10.00
C ALA A 50 -10.10 -17.48 -9.43
N LEU A 51 -9.74 -16.29 -8.92
CA LEU A 51 -8.45 -16.10 -8.25
C LEU A 51 -8.32 -16.94 -6.98
N SER A 52 -9.42 -17.16 -6.26
CA SER A 52 -9.41 -18.02 -5.07
C SER A 52 -9.02 -19.46 -5.45
N GLY A 53 -9.60 -20.02 -6.52
CA GLY A 53 -9.22 -21.35 -7.01
C GLY A 53 -7.78 -21.43 -7.52
N ILE A 54 -7.28 -20.37 -8.16
CA ILE A 54 -5.87 -20.30 -8.58
C ILE A 54 -4.93 -20.29 -7.36
N VAL A 55 -5.27 -19.52 -6.33
CA VAL A 55 -4.50 -19.48 -5.08
C VAL A 55 -4.51 -20.85 -4.38
N GLU A 56 -5.66 -21.52 -4.31
CA GLU A 56 -5.76 -22.88 -3.77
C GLU A 56 -4.86 -23.87 -4.53
N GLY A 57 -4.83 -23.79 -5.85
CA GLY A 57 -3.94 -24.58 -6.69
C GLY A 57 -2.46 -24.28 -6.44
N LEU A 58 -2.11 -23.00 -6.32
CA LEU A 58 -0.75 -22.54 -6.00
C LEU A 58 -0.28 -23.11 -4.65
N LEU A 59 -1.09 -22.99 -3.60
CA LEU A 59 -0.76 -23.47 -2.26
C LEU A 59 -0.68 -25.00 -2.20
N LYS A 60 -1.44 -25.72 -3.02
CA LYS A 60 -1.32 -27.17 -3.15
C LYS A 60 0.03 -27.58 -3.75
N ALA A 61 0.53 -26.82 -4.72
CA ALA A 61 1.82 -27.07 -5.36
C ALA A 61 3.00 -26.58 -4.50
N HIS A 62 2.81 -25.51 -3.73
CA HIS A 62 3.83 -24.86 -2.90
C HIS A 62 3.30 -24.60 -1.48
N PRO A 63 3.21 -25.63 -0.62
CA PRO A 63 2.71 -25.48 0.74
C PRO A 63 3.57 -24.56 1.62
N ASP A 64 4.85 -24.39 1.27
CA ASP A 64 5.80 -23.47 1.92
C ASP A 64 5.41 -22.00 1.76
N GLN A 65 4.59 -21.66 0.76
CA GLN A 65 4.05 -20.31 0.55
C GLN A 65 2.78 -20.04 1.37
N GLN A 66 2.32 -21.02 2.15
CA GLN A 66 1.13 -20.84 2.98
C GLN A 66 1.43 -19.89 4.15
N ARG A 67 0.60 -18.86 4.27
CA ARG A 67 0.60 -17.96 5.43
C ARG A 67 0.42 -18.72 6.73
N SER A 68 0.99 -18.18 7.80
CA SER A 68 0.76 -18.74 9.12
C SER A 68 -0.73 -18.64 9.51
N ALA A 69 -1.20 -19.60 10.31
CA ALA A 69 -2.58 -19.59 10.80
C ALA A 69 -2.92 -18.30 11.57
N LYS A 70 -1.92 -17.73 12.27
CA LYS A 70 -2.06 -16.46 12.99
C LYS A 70 -2.35 -15.31 12.03
N GLU A 71 -1.59 -15.16 10.95
CA GLU A 71 -1.81 -14.09 9.97
C GLU A 71 -3.16 -14.23 9.25
N LEU A 72 -3.58 -15.45 8.94
CA LEU A 72 -4.90 -15.70 8.35
C LEU A 72 -6.02 -15.28 9.31
N ALA A 73 -5.92 -15.63 10.59
CA ALA A 73 -6.89 -15.21 11.60
C ALA A 73 -6.93 -13.68 11.79
N GLU A 74 -5.76 -13.02 11.77
CA GLU A 74 -5.68 -11.55 11.84
C GLU A 74 -6.31 -10.87 10.63
N LEU A 75 -6.08 -11.40 9.41
CA LEU A 75 -6.75 -10.91 8.21
C LEU A 75 -8.25 -11.14 8.28
N ASP A 76 -8.68 -12.30 8.79
CA ASP A 76 -10.09 -12.64 8.90
C ASP A 76 -10.83 -11.66 9.82
N ALA A 77 -10.21 -11.30 10.94
CA ALA A 77 -10.77 -10.39 11.94
C ALA A 77 -10.87 -8.92 11.47
N GLN A 78 -10.12 -8.52 10.44
CA GLN A 78 -10.07 -7.12 9.97
C GLN A 78 -10.97 -6.86 8.75
N ASP A 79 -11.60 -7.90 8.20
CA ASP A 79 -12.21 -7.90 6.88
C ASP A 79 -13.69 -7.47 6.87
N ALA A 80 -13.97 -6.16 6.91
CA ALA A 80 -15.37 -5.72 6.80
C ALA A 80 -15.97 -5.87 5.42
N LEU A 81 -15.18 -6.08 4.37
CA LEU A 81 -15.78 -6.40 3.08
C LEU A 81 -16.46 -7.77 3.16
N GLN A 82 -15.82 -8.74 3.83
CA GLN A 82 -16.44 -10.02 4.13
C GLN A 82 -17.64 -9.89 5.08
N GLU A 83 -17.54 -9.10 6.15
CA GLU A 83 -18.66 -8.87 7.11
C GLU A 83 -19.87 -8.23 6.42
N ALA A 84 -19.64 -7.30 5.50
CA ALA A 84 -20.69 -6.66 4.70
C ALA A 84 -21.18 -7.56 3.54
N GLY A 85 -20.66 -8.78 3.39
CA GLY A 85 -21.03 -9.70 2.31
C GLY A 85 -20.66 -9.19 0.91
N TYR A 86 -19.57 -8.41 0.80
CA TYR A 86 -19.13 -7.70 -0.41
C TYR A 86 -20.14 -6.70 -0.98
N ASP A 87 -21.14 -6.30 -0.19
CA ASP A 87 -22.03 -5.20 -0.55
C ASP A 87 -21.31 -3.87 -0.29
N TYR A 88 -20.80 -3.25 -1.36
CA TYR A 88 -20.00 -2.04 -1.24
C TYR A 88 -20.80 -0.83 -0.71
N ALA A 89 -22.12 -0.79 -0.93
CA ALA A 89 -22.97 0.26 -0.38
C ALA A 89 -23.09 0.11 1.14
N LYS A 90 -23.34 -1.11 1.63
CA LYS A 90 -23.35 -1.42 3.07
C LYS A 90 -22.00 -1.15 3.72
N PHE A 91 -20.90 -1.56 3.07
CA PHE A 91 -19.54 -1.31 3.56
C PHE A 91 -19.27 0.19 3.74
N LYS A 92 -19.64 1.03 2.77
CA LYS A 92 -19.46 2.49 2.90
C LYS A 92 -20.34 3.10 3.99
N ALA A 93 -21.57 2.62 4.15
CA ALA A 93 -22.46 3.08 5.22
C ALA A 93 -21.92 2.71 6.62
N ALA A 94 -21.29 1.54 6.75
CA ALA A 94 -20.65 1.09 7.98
C ALA A 94 -19.35 1.84 8.33
N GLY A 95 -18.77 2.60 7.39
CA GLY A 95 -17.57 3.42 7.60
C GLY A 95 -17.71 4.57 8.62
N GLY A 96 -18.87 4.71 9.26
CA GLY A 96 -19.14 5.69 10.32
C GLY A 96 -18.76 5.26 11.75
N CYS A 97 -18.37 4.00 12.00
CA CYS A 97 -17.93 3.56 13.32
C CYS A 97 -16.56 2.86 13.26
N GLY A 98 -15.60 3.41 14.00
CA GLY A 98 -14.18 3.09 13.89
C GLY A 98 -13.77 1.72 14.42
N ALA A 99 -12.75 1.18 13.79
CA ALA A 99 -11.69 0.42 14.44
C ALA A 99 -10.38 0.88 13.79
N ALA A 100 -9.56 1.59 14.56
CA ALA A 100 -8.23 1.98 14.16
C ALA A 100 -7.35 0.72 14.10
N ALA A 101 -7.29 0.06 12.94
CA ALA A 101 -6.20 -0.84 12.64
C ALA A 101 -4.96 0.03 12.44
N ALA A 102 -4.02 -0.08 13.38
CA ALA A 102 -2.74 0.61 13.36
C ALA A 102 -2.10 0.49 11.97
N ALA A 103 -2.00 1.62 11.26
CA ALA A 103 -1.19 1.69 10.07
C ALA A 103 0.26 1.35 10.47
N PRO A 104 0.98 0.46 9.78
CA PRO A 104 2.42 0.41 9.95
C PRO A 104 2.97 1.79 9.54
N ALA A 105 3.79 2.37 10.42
CA ALA A 105 4.43 3.65 10.20
C ALA A 105 5.09 3.67 8.80
N PRO A 106 5.05 4.79 8.06
CA PRO A 106 5.82 4.88 6.84
C PRO A 106 7.28 4.69 7.20
N VAL A 107 7.90 3.63 6.69
CA VAL A 107 9.36 3.54 6.63
C VAL A 107 9.81 4.71 5.76
N ALA A 108 10.20 5.80 6.40
CA ALA A 108 10.87 6.89 5.74
C ALA A 108 12.16 6.32 5.17
N PHE A 109 12.14 5.99 3.87
CA PHE A 109 13.36 5.83 3.10
C PHE A 109 14.02 7.21 3.08
N LEU A 110 14.85 7.46 4.10
CA LEU A 110 15.85 8.52 4.07
C LEU A 110 16.82 8.12 2.95
N VAL A 111 16.54 8.58 1.74
CA VAL A 111 17.53 8.58 0.67
C VAL A 111 18.60 9.59 1.13
N PRO A 112 19.84 9.16 1.41
CA PRO A 112 20.90 10.09 1.74
C PRO A 112 21.16 10.95 0.50
N LEU A 113 20.92 12.26 0.65
CA LEU A 113 21.29 13.27 -0.33
C LEU A 113 22.82 13.21 -0.52
N PRO A 114 23.35 13.11 -1.75
CA PRO A 114 24.79 13.06 -1.96
C PRO A 114 25.42 14.39 -1.53
N ALA A 115 26.50 14.28 -0.76
CA ALA A 115 27.30 15.42 -0.32
C ALA A 115 27.92 16.16 -1.53
N PRO A 116 27.97 17.50 -1.51
CA PRO A 116 28.68 18.26 -2.54
C PRO A 116 30.20 18.03 -2.43
N PRO A 117 30.93 17.93 -3.56
CA PRO A 117 32.38 17.82 -3.52
C PRO A 117 33.01 19.12 -3.00
N GLY A 118 33.91 18.96 -2.03
CA GLY A 118 34.70 20.03 -1.46
C GLY A 118 35.65 20.65 -2.49
N GLY A 119 35.59 21.98 -2.61
CA GLY A 119 36.62 22.80 -3.22
C GLY A 119 37.49 23.40 -2.12
N ALA A 120 38.76 22.98 -2.07
CA ALA A 120 39.81 23.57 -1.27
C ALA A 120 40.77 24.36 -2.17
N ALA A 121 41.59 25.22 -1.53
CA ALA A 121 42.58 26.19 -2.04
C ALA A 121 41.97 27.57 -2.32
N GLY A 122 42.26 28.63 -1.56
CA GLY A 122 43.58 29.13 -1.13
C GLY A 122 44.04 30.14 -2.21
N ALA A 123 44.56 31.34 -1.97
CA ALA A 123 45.16 32.02 -0.83
C ALA A 123 45.33 33.51 -1.24
N ASP A 124 45.46 34.42 -0.26
CA ASP A 124 46.25 35.67 -0.22
C ASP A 124 46.40 36.52 -1.52
N GLY A 125 46.10 37.82 -1.56
CA GLY A 125 46.59 38.87 -0.69
C GLY A 125 47.18 40.01 -1.55
N ALA A 126 46.80 41.25 -1.20
CA ALA A 126 47.40 42.56 -1.51
C ALA A 126 48.41 42.74 -2.68
N ALA A 127 48.17 43.74 -3.55
CA ALA A 127 48.96 44.98 -3.59
C ALA A 127 48.59 45.90 -4.77
N SER A 128 48.64 47.19 -4.46
CA SER A 128 48.65 48.40 -5.29
C SER A 128 49.70 48.43 -6.41
N GLY A 129 49.42 49.18 -7.49
CA GLY A 129 50.45 49.65 -8.42
C GLY A 129 49.88 50.37 -9.64
N SER A 130 50.44 51.53 -9.92
CA SER A 130 50.10 52.57 -10.90
C SER A 130 50.80 52.39 -12.27
N ASP A 131 50.60 53.41 -13.13
CA ASP A 131 51.27 53.74 -14.42
C ASP A 131 50.53 53.27 -15.69
N SER A 132 49.90 54.14 -16.49
CA SER A 132 50.39 55.33 -17.26
C SER A 132 51.01 54.93 -18.60
N GLU A 133 50.41 55.51 -19.65
CA GLU A 133 50.82 55.62 -21.08
C GLU A 133 50.73 54.41 -22.02
#